data_AF-A0A4U5Q6D1-F1
#
_entry.id   AF-A0A4U5Q6D1-F1
#
_cell.length_a   1.000
_cell.length_b   1.000
_cell.length_c   1.000
_cell.angle_alpha   90.00
_cell.angle_beta   90.00
_cell.angle_gamma   90.00
#
_symmetry.space_group_name_H-M   'P 1'
#
loop_
_entity.id
_entity.type
_entity.pdbx_description
1 polymer ?
#
loop_
_entity_poly.entity_id
_entity_poly.type
_entity_poly.pdbx_seq_one_letter_code
_entity_poly.pdbx_strand_id
1 'polypeptide(L)'
;EACTSGPITNEQARRLVFILSRFLTCCVAHQIRLASEKFIAVSKRFKDQVLMLEVPMRGVAPLLEAVKKLRSSSEHLTTLHPDFLQLCLLAKCYKTGLSILEDDIFD
;
A
#
# COMPACT_ATOMS: atom_id res chain seq x y z
N GLU A 1 -14.93 -11.88 -21.14
CA GLU A 1 -13.72 -12.71 -21.31
C GLU A 1 -13.43 -13.43 -20.00
N ALA A 2 -13.37 -14.76 -20.05
CA ALA A 2 -13.19 -15.60 -18.87
C ALA A 2 -11.72 -15.58 -18.43
N CYS A 3 -11.42 -14.94 -17.30
CA CYS A 3 -10.18 -15.17 -16.57
C CYS A 3 -10.51 -16.00 -15.33
N THR A 4 -10.60 -17.33 -15.48
CA THR A 4 -10.51 -18.24 -14.35
C THR A 4 -9.05 -18.36 -13.92
N SER A 5 -8.50 -17.29 -13.34
CA SER A 5 -7.25 -17.43 -12.60
C SER A 5 -7.57 -18.26 -11.36
N GLY A 6 -7.02 -19.47 -11.30
CA GLY A 6 -7.05 -20.28 -10.08
C GLY A 6 -6.51 -19.49 -8.88
N PRO A 7 -6.75 -19.98 -7.65
CA PRO A 7 -6.25 -19.31 -6.45
C PRO A 7 -4.74 -19.08 -6.55
N ILE A 8 -4.29 -17.87 -6.23
CA ILE A 8 -2.87 -17.50 -6.25
C ILE A 8 -2.12 -18.40 -5.26
N THR A 9 -1.10 -19.10 -5.74
CA THR A 9 -0.24 -19.91 -4.87
C THR A 9 0.64 -19.01 -4.00
N ASN A 10 1.07 -19.51 -2.83
CA ASN A 10 1.97 -18.77 -1.95
C ASN A 10 3.27 -18.31 -2.64
N GLU A 11 3.81 -19.10 -3.57
CA GLU A 11 5.02 -18.74 -4.32
C GLU A 11 4.75 -17.56 -5.28
N GLN A 12 3.62 -17.59 -6.00
CA GLN A 12 3.21 -16.47 -6.84
C GLN A 12 2.97 -15.20 -6.01
N ALA A 13 2.32 -15.33 -4.86
CA ALA A 13 2.07 -14.22 -3.95
C ALA A 13 3.40 -13.60 -3.45
N ARG A 14 4.39 -14.42 -3.10
CA ARG A 14 5.71 -13.94 -2.66
C ARG A 14 6.41 -13.15 -3.77
N ARG A 15 6.36 -13.64 -5.00
CA ARG A 15 6.90 -12.92 -6.18
C ARG A 15 6.17 -11.61 -6.42
N LEU A 16 4.84 -11.61 -6.34
CA LEU A 16 4.04 -10.39 -6.46
C LEU A 16 4.38 -9.37 -5.38
N VAL A 17 4.46 -9.79 -4.11
CA VAL A 17 4.87 -8.91 -3.00
C VAL A 17 6.23 -8.27 -3.28
N PHE A 18 7.21 -9.04 -3.75
CA PHE A 18 8.53 -8.49 -4.09
C PHE A 18 8.46 -7.45 -5.22
N ILE A 19 7.80 -7.79 -6.34
CA ILE A 19 7.69 -6.90 -7.51
C ILE A 19 6.93 -5.62 -7.15
N LEU A 20 5.79 -5.76 -6.47
CA LEU A 20 4.93 -4.65 -6.10
C LEU A 20 5.57 -3.77 -5.03
N SER A 21 6.27 -4.34 -4.05
CA SER A 21 7.04 -3.56 -3.07
C SER A 21 8.05 -2.65 -3.74
N ARG A 22 8.81 -3.19 -4.72
CA ARG A 22 9.76 -2.39 -5.52
C ARG A 22 9.04 -1.32 -6.34
N PHE A 23 7.91 -1.66 -6.96
CA PHE A 23 7.11 -0.70 -7.73
C PHE A 23 6.59 0.46 -6.87
N LEU A 24 5.96 0.19 -5.72
CA LEU A 24 5.46 1.23 -4.81
C LEU A 24 6.59 2.14 -4.31
N THR A 25 7.76 1.55 -4.04
CA THR A 25 8.95 2.28 -3.56
C THR A 25 9.63 3.10 -4.66
N CYS A 26 9.69 2.62 -5.90
CA CYS A 26 10.44 3.28 -6.98
C CYS A 26 9.58 4.12 -7.94
N CYS A 27 8.26 3.90 -8.00
CA CYS A 27 7.39 4.67 -8.89
C CYS A 27 7.38 6.14 -8.47
N VAL A 28 7.58 7.06 -9.43
CA VAL A 28 7.70 8.49 -9.15
C VAL A 28 6.32 9.14 -9.04
N ALA A 29 6.19 10.11 -8.14
CA ALA A 29 4.91 10.78 -7.84
C ALA A 29 4.25 11.40 -9.09
N HIS A 30 5.04 11.90 -10.05
CA HIS A 30 4.49 12.43 -11.30
C HIS A 30 3.69 11.39 -12.08
N GLN A 31 4.19 10.17 -12.22
CA GLN A 31 3.50 9.09 -12.92
C GLN A 31 2.27 8.60 -12.16
N ILE A 32 2.36 8.58 -10.82
CA ILE A 32 1.24 8.24 -9.95
C ILE A 32 0.08 9.22 -10.15
N ARG A 33 0.34 10.52 -10.25
CA ARG A 33 -0.71 11.53 -10.49
C ARG A 33 -1.43 11.36 -11.83
N LEU A 34 -0.74 10.87 -12.86
CA LEU A 34 -1.36 10.60 -14.17
C LEU A 34 -2.32 9.41 -14.15
N ALA A 35 -2.18 8.49 -13.19
CA ALA A 35 -2.98 7.26 -13.12
C ALA A 35 -3.21 6.81 -11.66
N SER A 36 -3.71 7.71 -10.82
CA SER A 36 -3.82 7.50 -9.37
C SER A 36 -4.69 6.29 -9.02
N GLU A 37 -5.82 6.10 -9.70
CA GLU A 37 -6.72 4.97 -9.49
C GLU A 37 -6.03 3.61 -9.70
N LYS A 38 -5.18 3.50 -10.73
CA LYS A 38 -4.42 2.28 -11.00
C LYS A 38 -3.37 2.03 -9.92
N PHE A 39 -2.67 3.08 -9.49
CA PHE A 39 -1.71 2.98 -8.39
C PHE A 39 -2.37 2.57 -7.06
N ILE A 40 -3.55 3.12 -6.75
CA ILE A 40 -4.35 2.75 -5.57
C ILE A 40 -4.74 1.27 -5.65
N ALA A 41 -5.27 0.80 -6.80
CA ALA A 41 -5.66 -0.59 -6.97
C ALA A 41 -4.47 -1.56 -6.77
N VAL A 42 -3.28 -1.22 -7.31
CA VAL A 42 -2.06 -1.99 -7.10
C VAL A 42 -1.62 -1.99 -5.63
N SER A 43 -1.71 -0.85 -4.95
CA SER A 43 -1.35 -0.72 -3.52
C SER A 43 -2.26 -1.56 -2.63
N LYS A 44 -3.57 -1.56 -2.89
CA LYS A 44 -4.55 -2.40 -2.19
C LYS A 44 -4.29 -3.88 -2.45
N ARG A 45 -4.03 -4.26 -3.71
CA ARG A 45 -3.70 -5.64 -4.05
C ARG A 45 -2.42 -6.10 -3.37
N PHE A 46 -1.41 -5.24 -3.27
CA PHE A 46 -0.18 -5.51 -2.52
C PHE A 46 -0.46 -5.80 -1.05
N LYS A 47 -1.30 -4.97 -0.40
CA LYS A 47 -1.76 -5.20 0.98
C LYS A 47 -2.40 -6.59 1.12
N ASP A 48 -3.32 -6.95 0.24
CA ASP A 48 -3.99 -8.25 0.29
C ASP A 48 -3.00 -9.41 0.21
N GLN A 49 -1.96 -9.30 -0.64
CA GLN A 49 -0.95 -10.36 -0.75
C GLN A 49 -0.08 -10.49 0.50
N VAL A 50 0.31 -9.38 1.16
CA VAL A 50 1.10 -9.47 2.40
C VAL A 50 0.28 -10.00 3.57
N LEU A 51 -1.03 -9.72 3.61
CA LEU A 51 -1.95 -10.27 4.61
C LEU A 51 -2.21 -11.76 4.37
N MET A 52 -2.44 -12.17 3.13
CA MET A 52 -2.61 -13.58 2.75
C MET A 52 -1.37 -14.43 3.10
N LEU A 53 -0.18 -13.84 2.99
CA LEU A 53 1.09 -14.48 3.35
C LEU A 53 1.44 -14.36 4.85
N GLU A 54 0.58 -13.75 5.67
CA GLU A 54 0.78 -13.53 7.11
C GLU A 54 2.09 -12.79 7.45
N VAL A 55 2.52 -11.88 6.56
CA VAL A 55 3.75 -11.08 6.72
C VAL A 55 3.47 -9.57 6.67
N PRO A 56 2.54 -9.03 7.49
CA PRO A 56 2.08 -7.65 7.41
C PRO A 56 3.22 -6.62 7.52
N MET A 57 4.24 -6.93 8.32
CA MET A 57 5.44 -6.09 8.49
C MET A 57 6.12 -5.74 7.15
N ARG A 58 6.11 -6.65 6.17
CA ARG A 58 6.74 -6.42 4.86
C ARG A 58 6.04 -5.37 4.02
N GLY A 59 4.78 -5.06 4.33
CA GLY A 59 4.02 -4.06 3.59
C GLY A 59 4.05 -2.66 4.23
N VAL A 60 4.51 -2.51 5.48
CA VAL A 60 4.46 -1.22 6.19
C VAL A 60 5.22 -0.13 5.46
N ALA A 61 6.51 -0.34 5.14
CA ALA A 61 7.32 0.67 4.47
C ALA A 61 6.85 0.96 3.02
N PRO A 62 6.57 -0.04 2.16
CA PRO A 62 6.09 0.23 0.80
C PRO A 62 4.73 0.95 0.77
N LEU A 63 3.81 0.62 1.68
CA LEU A 63 2.49 1.24 1.71
C LEU A 63 2.53 2.65 2.31
N LEU A 64 3.42 2.91 3.28
CA LEU A 64 3.70 4.29 3.74
C LEU A 64 4.20 5.17 2.59
N GLU A 65 5.14 4.65 1.78
CA GLU A 65 5.67 5.36 0.62
C GLU A 65 4.58 5.63 -0.43
N ALA A 66 3.69 4.66 -0.64
CA ALA A 66 2.53 4.82 -1.52
C ALA A 66 1.60 5.94 -1.03
N VAL A 67 1.30 6.01 0.27
CA VAL A 67 0.48 7.09 0.84
C VAL A 67 1.15 8.44 0.63
N LYS A 68 2.45 8.57 0.97
CA LYS A 68 3.21 9.81 0.83
C LYS A 68 3.25 10.33 -0.61
N LYS A 69 3.40 9.44 -1.59
CA LYS A 69 3.45 9.81 -3.02
C LYS A 69 2.09 10.11 -3.64
N LEU A 70 1.03 9.51 -3.10
CA LEU A 70 -0.35 9.75 -3.55
C LEU A 70 -0.88 11.06 -2.99
N ARG A 71 -0.46 11.42 -1.77
CA ARG A 71 -0.84 12.63 -1.07
C ARG A 71 -0.22 13.87 -1.73
N SER A 72 -1.02 14.92 -1.91
CA SER A 72 -0.60 16.20 -2.48
C SER A 72 0.09 17.11 -1.46
N SER A 73 -0.36 17.09 -0.20
CA SER A 73 0.19 17.86 0.93
C SER A 73 -0.01 17.10 2.24
N SER A 74 0.83 17.37 3.27
CA SER A 74 0.37 17.57 4.66
C SER A 74 -0.94 16.95 5.12
N GLU A 75 -1.97 17.60 4.63
CA GLU A 75 -3.26 17.70 5.26
C GLU A 75 -4.29 16.88 4.49
N HIS A 76 -3.89 16.23 3.39
CA HIS A 76 -4.82 15.58 2.48
C HIS A 76 -5.00 14.08 2.79
N LEU A 77 -6.23 13.69 3.11
CA LEU A 77 -6.59 12.29 3.32
C LEU A 77 -6.67 11.52 1.99
N THR A 78 -5.75 10.58 1.79
CA THR A 78 -5.81 9.61 0.70
C THR A 78 -6.64 8.37 1.05
N THR A 79 -7.15 7.71 0.01
CA THR A 79 -7.87 6.43 0.13
C THR A 79 -7.01 5.26 0.63
N LEU A 80 -5.68 5.42 0.71
CA LEU A 80 -4.75 4.40 1.20
C LEU A 80 -4.46 4.52 2.71
N HIS A 81 -4.86 5.60 3.38
CA HIS A 81 -4.65 5.74 4.83
C HIS A 81 -5.29 4.60 5.64
N PRO A 82 -6.56 4.20 5.42
CA PRO A 82 -7.15 3.10 6.18
C PRO A 82 -6.41 1.77 5.97
N ASP A 83 -6.00 1.49 4.74
CA ASP A 83 -5.22 0.31 4.36
C ASP A 83 -3.86 0.27 5.07
N PHE A 84 -3.16 1.41 5.12
CA PHE A 84 -1.88 1.57 5.80
C PHE A 84 -1.99 1.42 7.32
N LEU A 85 -2.99 2.07 7.93
CA LEU A 85 -3.20 2.01 9.38
C LEU A 85 -3.60 0.61 9.83
N GLN A 86 -4.48 -0.06 9.09
CA GLN A 86 -4.82 -1.47 9.33
C GLN A 86 -3.56 -2.34 9.32
N LEU A 87 -2.67 -2.12 8.35
CA LEU A 87 -1.43 -2.88 8.24
C LEU A 87 -0.48 -2.61 9.42
N CYS A 88 -0.38 -1.36 9.87
CA CYS A 88 0.41 -0.99 11.05
C CYS A 88 -0.12 -1.67 12.32
N LEU A 89 -1.44 -1.73 12.50
CA LEU A 89 -2.05 -2.43 13.64
C LEU A 89 -1.71 -3.93 13.64
N LEU A 90 -1.88 -4.59 12.49
CA LEU A 90 -1.59 -6.03 12.35
C LEU A 90 -0.09 -6.34 12.50
N ALA A 91 0.79 -5.44 12.03
CA ALA A 91 2.24 -5.55 12.20
C ALA A 91 2.75 -5.07 13.57
N LYS A 92 1.87 -4.59 14.46
CA LYS A 92 2.21 -3.94 15.75
C LYS A 92 3.19 -2.76 15.61
N CYS A 93 3.15 -2.07 14.47
CA CYS A 93 3.98 -0.91 14.12
C CYS A 93 3.30 0.42 14.46
N TYR A 94 2.88 0.58 15.73
CA TYR A 94 2.05 1.72 16.13
C TYR A 94 2.74 3.08 15.96
N LYS A 95 4.06 3.16 16.20
CA LYS A 95 4.83 4.40 16.00
C LYS A 95 4.80 4.86 14.54
N THR A 96 4.92 3.91 13.61
CA THR A 96 4.87 4.20 12.17
C THR A 96 3.46 4.62 11.76
N GLY A 97 2.43 3.98 12.29
CA GLY A 97 1.04 4.40 12.08
C GLY A 97 0.76 5.79 12.66
N LEU A 98 1.29 6.09 13.85
CA LEU A 98 1.10 7.39 14.51
C LEU A 98 1.70 8.54 13.70
N SER A 99 2.86 8.34 13.06
CA SER A 99 3.53 9.39 12.28
C SER A 99 2.72 9.97 11.11
N ILE A 100 1.63 9.32 10.69
CA ILE A 100 0.71 9.85 9.66
C ILE A 100 -0.60 10.39 10.23
N LEU A 101 -0.88 10.08 11.50
CA LEU A 101 -2.03 10.58 12.26
C LEU A 101 -1.70 11.87 13.02
N GLU A 102 -0.41 12.19 13.18
CA GLU A 102 0.06 13.43 13.79
C GLU A 102 -0.18 14.66 12.89
N ASP A 103 -0.31 14.46 11.58
CA ASP A 103 -0.71 15.52 10.67
C ASP A 103 -2.21 15.76 10.80
N ASP A 104 -2.60 16.99 11.12
CA ASP A 104 -4.00 17.41 11.02
C ASP A 104 -4.45 17.33 9.56
N ILE A 105 -5.59 16.70 9.34
CA ILE A 105 -6.20 16.56 8.02
C ILE A 105 -7.27 17.64 7.90
N PHE A 106 -7.16 18.44 6.83
CA PHE A 106 -8.15 19.45 6.47
C PHE A 106 -8.81 19.07 5.14
N ASP A 107 -10.04 19.52 4.93
CA ASP A 107 -10.85 19.20 3.73
C ASP A 107 -10.13 19.59 2.41
#